data_AF-A0A3B9G720-F1
#
_entry.id   AF-A0A3B9G720-F1
#
_cell.length_a   1.000
_cell.length_b   1.000
_cell.length_c   1.000
_cell.angle_alpha   90.00
_cell.angle_beta   90.00
_cell.angle_gamma   90.00
#
_symmetry.space_group_name_H-M   'P 1'
#
loop_
_entity.id
_entity.type
_entity.pdbx_description
1 polymer ?
#
loop_
_entity_poly.entity_id
_entity_poly.type
_entity_poly.pdbx_seq_one_letter_code
_entity_poly.pdbx_strand_id
1 'polypeptide(L)'
;LYALGKTFFWPTMLGIVSEQTPRGGALTLNSVSGIGMLAVGVLGFPYIGALQEKKAVAELASLEEAQNVPGLVVDGSVASEALQDKSIYYGSISYQSLEAEKVDALIADQSKEVKDAVAASQDGSGQKALANMAIFPLIMLITYVIMYFYFKGKGGYKPLELSAEA
;
A
#
# COMPACT_ATOMS: atom_id res chain seq x y z
N LEU A 1 2.73 -11.74 5.15
CA LEU A 1 3.73 -11.53 4.09
C LEU A 1 4.22 -10.07 4.02
N TYR A 2 3.34 -9.10 3.78
CA TYR A 2 3.72 -7.68 3.66
C TYR A 2 4.51 -7.13 4.86
N ALA A 3 4.10 -7.42 6.09
CA ALA A 3 4.80 -6.99 7.30
C ALA A 3 6.21 -7.59 7.42
N LEU A 4 6.37 -8.89 7.12
CA LEU A 4 7.67 -9.58 7.14
C LEU A 4 8.64 -8.98 6.11
N GLY A 5 8.12 -8.63 4.92
CA GLY A 5 8.91 -7.92 3.92
C GLY A 5 9.41 -6.57 4.43
N LYS A 6 8.54 -5.78 5.05
CA LYS A 6 8.92 -4.47 5.62
C LYS A 6 9.98 -4.58 6.71
N THR A 7 9.86 -5.54 7.63
CA THR A 7 10.80 -5.69 8.75
C THR A 7 12.17 -6.22 8.32
N PHE A 8 12.25 -6.94 7.20
CA PHE A 8 13.51 -7.43 6.65
C PHE A 8 14.18 -6.39 5.75
N PHE A 9 13.44 -5.82 4.78
CA PHE A 9 14.07 -5.03 3.72
C PHE A 9 14.54 -3.65 4.15
N TRP A 10 13.92 -3.04 5.17
CA TRP A 10 14.36 -1.73 5.65
C TRP A 10 15.75 -1.78 6.31
N PRO A 11 16.02 -2.65 7.30
CA PRO A 11 17.37 -2.84 7.83
C PRO A 11 18.38 -3.28 6.77
N THR A 12 17.99 -4.18 5.87
CA THR A 12 18.88 -4.64 4.77
C THR A 12 19.27 -3.50 3.84
N MET A 13 18.33 -2.63 3.48
CA MET A 13 18.61 -1.46 2.65
C MET A 13 19.63 -0.53 3.31
N LEU A 14 19.40 -0.20 4.59
CA LEU A 14 20.31 0.66 5.36
C LEU A 14 21.69 0.03 5.56
N GLY A 15 21.76 -1.29 5.78
CA GLY A 15 23.02 -2.02 5.84
C GLY A 15 23.81 -1.90 4.53
N ILE A 16 23.16 -2.15 3.39
CA ILE A 16 23.81 -1.98 2.07
C ILE A 16 24.28 -0.54 1.88
N VAL A 17 23.47 0.46 2.22
CA VAL A 17 23.90 1.87 2.11
C VAL A 17 25.10 2.15 3.00
N SER A 18 25.12 1.69 4.25
CA SER A 18 26.28 1.89 5.14
C SER A 18 27.57 1.27 4.60
N GLU A 19 27.47 0.11 3.94
CA GLU A 19 28.61 -0.59 3.36
C GLU A 19 29.10 0.05 2.05
N GLN A 20 28.18 0.56 1.23
CA GLN A 20 28.52 1.17 -0.07
C GLN A 20 28.92 2.64 0.05
N THR A 21 28.48 3.34 1.11
CA THR A 21 28.83 4.75 1.37
C THR A 21 29.42 4.96 2.77
N PRO A 22 30.52 4.28 3.12
CA PRO A 22 31.07 4.31 4.48
C PRO A 22 31.60 5.69 4.91
N ARG A 23 32.11 6.50 3.96
CA ARG A 23 32.52 7.91 4.22
C ARG A 23 31.34 8.82 4.56
N GLY A 24 30.14 8.48 4.10
CA GLY A 24 28.92 9.27 4.31
C GLY A 24 28.35 9.13 5.73
N GLY A 25 28.69 8.05 6.43
CA GLY A 25 28.36 7.81 7.83
C GLY A 25 26.89 8.07 8.17
N ALA A 26 26.66 8.75 9.30
CA ALA A 26 25.32 9.07 9.78
C ALA A 26 24.55 10.02 8.85
N LEU A 27 25.22 10.88 8.09
CA LEU A 27 24.56 11.84 7.22
C LEU A 27 23.83 11.11 6.09
N THR A 28 24.53 10.24 5.36
CA THR A 28 23.92 9.49 4.24
C THR A 28 22.82 8.55 4.73
N LEU A 29 23.00 7.88 5.86
CA LEU A 29 21.98 6.99 6.44
C LEU A 29 20.71 7.74 6.83
N ASN A 30 20.84 8.91 7.48
CA ASN A 30 19.69 9.74 7.83
C ASN A 30 19.02 10.33 6.59
N SER A 31 19.78 10.75 5.59
CA SER A 31 19.22 11.28 4.33
C SER A 31 18.42 10.21 3.59
N VAL A 32 18.95 9.00 3.40
CA VAL A 32 18.23 7.91 2.72
C VAL A 32 16.99 7.49 3.50
N SER A 33 17.09 7.39 4.82
CA SER A 33 15.94 7.11 5.69
C SER A 33 14.86 8.20 5.58
N GLY A 34 15.28 9.48 5.60
CA GLY A 34 14.38 10.62 5.50
C GLY A 34 13.66 10.69 4.15
N ILE A 35 14.40 10.52 3.05
CA ILE A 35 13.81 10.45 1.70
C ILE A 35 12.84 9.27 1.59
N GLY A 36 13.21 8.11 2.15
CA GLY A 36 12.33 6.94 2.19
C GLY A 36 11.01 7.22 2.92
N MET A 37 11.06 7.86 4.08
CA MET A 37 9.86 8.22 4.85
C MET A 37 9.01 9.29 4.16
N LEU A 38 9.64 10.26 3.50
CA LEU A 38 8.92 11.25 2.66
C LEU A 38 8.19 10.57 1.50
N ALA A 39 8.84 9.61 0.81
CA ALA A 39 8.21 8.86 -0.25
C ALA A 39 7.02 8.02 0.26
N VAL A 40 7.12 7.42 1.45
CA VAL A 40 5.99 6.71 2.08
C VAL A 40 4.85 7.66 2.41
N GLY A 41 5.14 8.85 2.93
CA GLY A 41 4.13 9.85 3.28
C GLY A 41 3.42 10.44 2.08
N VAL A 42 4.18 10.92 1.10
CA VAL A 42 3.66 11.64 -0.07
C VAL A 42 3.06 10.69 -1.09
N LEU A 43 3.66 9.52 -1.30
CA LEU A 43 3.23 8.57 -2.31
C LEU A 43 2.60 7.32 -1.68
N GLY A 44 3.26 6.68 -0.72
CA GLY A 44 2.80 5.40 -0.18
C GLY A 44 1.37 5.41 0.40
N PHE A 45 1.12 6.25 1.42
CA PHE A 45 -0.16 6.24 2.12
C PHE A 45 -1.36 6.63 1.26
N PRO A 46 -1.32 7.70 0.43
CA PRO A 46 -2.43 8.03 -0.46
C PRO A 46 -2.76 6.91 -1.45
N TYR A 47 -1.74 6.25 -2.01
CA TYR A 47 -1.96 5.11 -2.93
C TYR A 47 -2.62 3.93 -2.22
N ILE A 48 -2.14 3.59 -1.02
CA ILE A 48 -2.72 2.50 -0.22
C ILE A 48 -4.18 2.82 0.13
N GLY A 49 -4.49 4.07 0.53
CA GLY A 49 -5.86 4.50 0.80
C GLY A 49 -6.76 4.35 -0.43
N ALA A 50 -6.30 4.79 -1.60
CA ALA A 50 -7.05 4.61 -2.85
C ALA A 50 -7.29 3.13 -3.19
N LEU A 51 -6.31 2.24 -2.93
CA LEU A 51 -6.51 0.81 -3.10
C LEU A 51 -7.51 0.22 -2.10
N GLN A 52 -7.52 0.69 -0.85
CA GLN A 52 -8.50 0.28 0.16
C GLN A 52 -9.91 0.67 -0.26
N GLU A 53 -10.11 1.92 -0.66
CA GLU A 53 -11.42 2.42 -1.10
C GLU A 53 -11.92 1.67 -2.36
N LYS A 54 -11.03 1.41 -3.34
CA LYS A 54 -11.37 0.56 -4.50
C LYS A 54 -11.78 -0.86 -4.10
N LYS A 55 -11.12 -1.45 -3.10
CA LYS A 55 -11.48 -2.78 -2.61
C LYS A 55 -12.81 -2.75 -1.87
N ALA A 56 -13.08 -1.75 -1.03
CA ALA A 56 -14.36 -1.62 -0.35
C ALA A 56 -15.53 -1.54 -1.35
N VAL A 57 -15.41 -0.72 -2.40
CA VAL A 57 -16.43 -0.60 -3.46
C VAL A 57 -16.64 -1.92 -4.20
N ALA A 58 -15.56 -2.59 -4.61
CA ALA A 58 -15.64 -3.86 -5.32
C ALA A 58 -16.25 -4.99 -4.48
N GLU A 59 -15.92 -5.03 -3.19
CA GLU A 59 -16.46 -6.02 -2.26
C GLU A 59 -17.95 -5.77 -2.02
N LEU A 60 -18.35 -4.52 -1.79
CA LEU A 60 -19.76 -4.17 -1.61
C LEU A 60 -20.60 -4.55 -2.84
N ALA A 61 -20.10 -4.33 -4.06
CA ALA A 61 -20.79 -4.74 -5.29
C ALA A 61 -20.97 -6.27 -5.40
N SER A 62 -20.06 -7.04 -4.80
CA SER A 62 -20.07 -8.50 -4.87
C SER A 62 -20.89 -9.19 -3.77
N LEU A 63 -21.36 -8.45 -2.76
CA LEU A 63 -22.18 -9.01 -1.69
C LEU A 63 -23.62 -9.28 -2.16
N GLU A 64 -24.11 -10.49 -1.92
CA GLU A 64 -25.50 -10.86 -2.24
C GLU A 64 -26.50 -10.04 -1.43
N GLU A 65 -26.16 -9.73 -0.17
CA GLU A 65 -26.98 -8.90 0.70
C GLU A 65 -27.09 -7.46 0.17
N ALA A 66 -26.02 -6.92 -0.39
CA ALA A 66 -25.99 -5.58 -0.97
C ALA A 66 -26.71 -5.51 -2.33
N GLN A 67 -26.71 -6.59 -3.11
CA GLN A 67 -27.48 -6.69 -4.35
C GLN A 67 -28.99 -6.65 -4.12
N ASN A 68 -29.45 -7.10 -2.95
CA ASN A 68 -30.85 -7.09 -2.58
C ASN A 68 -31.32 -5.74 -2.01
N VAL A 69 -30.41 -4.77 -1.78
CA VAL A 69 -30.74 -3.42 -1.31
C VAL A 69 -31.10 -2.54 -2.50
N PRO A 70 -32.36 -2.04 -2.59
CA PRO A 70 -32.77 -1.15 -3.67
C PRO A 70 -31.92 0.13 -3.69
N GLY A 71 -31.30 0.42 -4.84
CA GLY A 71 -30.52 1.64 -5.03
C GLY A 71 -29.08 1.62 -4.50
N LEU A 72 -28.63 0.53 -3.87
CA LEU A 72 -27.23 0.41 -3.42
C LEU A 72 -26.33 -0.21 -4.50
N VAL A 73 -26.81 -1.26 -5.17
CA VAL A 73 -26.12 -1.92 -6.29
C VAL A 73 -27.05 -1.96 -7.49
N VAL A 74 -26.60 -1.44 -8.62
CA VAL A 74 -27.32 -1.41 -9.91
C VAL A 74 -26.45 -2.09 -10.95
N ASP A 75 -26.99 -3.10 -11.64
CA ASP A 75 -26.31 -3.86 -12.69
C ASP A 75 -24.94 -4.43 -12.28
N GLY A 76 -24.82 -4.88 -11.03
CA GLY A 76 -23.59 -5.48 -10.49
C GLY A 76 -22.49 -4.48 -10.14
N SER A 77 -22.80 -3.18 -10.10
CA SER A 77 -21.91 -2.11 -9.63
C SER A 77 -22.59 -1.27 -8.54
N VAL A 78 -21.83 -0.68 -7.63
CA VAL A 78 -22.40 0.24 -6.63
C VAL A 78 -23.01 1.44 -7.35
N ALA A 79 -24.21 1.86 -6.94
CA ALA A 79 -24.91 2.99 -7.54
C ALA A 79 -24.07 4.27 -7.47
N SER A 80 -24.08 5.07 -8.55
CA SER A 80 -23.30 6.31 -8.61
C SER A 80 -23.67 7.33 -7.53
N GLU A 81 -24.89 7.25 -7.00
CA GLU A 81 -25.39 8.10 -5.93
C GLU A 81 -24.79 7.77 -4.56
N ALA A 82 -24.25 6.56 -4.40
CA ALA A 82 -23.54 6.07 -3.22
C ALA A 82 -22.01 6.15 -3.39
N LEU A 83 -21.54 6.75 -4.49
CA LEU A 83 -20.14 6.88 -4.83
C LEU A 83 -19.73 8.35 -4.92
N GLN A 84 -18.53 8.64 -4.43
CA GLN A 84 -17.84 9.91 -4.64
C GLN A 84 -16.55 9.68 -5.42
N ASP A 85 -16.29 10.54 -6.40
CA ASP A 85 -15.04 10.52 -7.16
C ASP A 85 -13.94 11.25 -6.40
N LYS A 86 -12.83 10.56 -6.18
CA LYS A 86 -11.62 11.11 -5.57
C LYS A 86 -10.44 10.97 -6.51
N SER A 87 -9.43 11.81 -6.29
CA SER A 87 -8.17 11.71 -7.00
C SER A 87 -6.97 11.94 -6.08
N ILE A 88 -5.85 11.32 -6.43
CA ILE A 88 -4.55 11.53 -5.81
C ILE A 88 -3.53 11.97 -6.87
N TYR A 89 -2.43 12.57 -6.41
CA TYR A 89 -1.33 13.07 -7.26
C TYR A 89 -1.79 14.02 -8.35
N TYR A 90 -2.46 15.11 -7.94
CA TYR A 90 -2.89 16.17 -8.85
C TYR A 90 -3.76 15.63 -10.02
N GLY A 91 -4.63 14.65 -9.75
CA GLY A 91 -5.52 14.08 -10.76
C GLY A 91 -4.93 12.92 -11.57
N SER A 92 -3.70 12.49 -11.32
CA SER A 92 -3.07 11.40 -12.08
C SER A 92 -3.73 10.05 -11.84
N ILE A 93 -4.31 9.83 -10.66
CA ILE A 93 -5.02 8.60 -10.33
C ILE A 93 -6.38 8.97 -9.74
N SER A 94 -7.42 8.63 -10.47
CA SER A 94 -8.81 8.72 -10.01
C SER A 94 -9.30 7.38 -9.47
N TYR A 95 -10.18 7.47 -8.48
CA TYR A 95 -10.79 6.30 -7.86
C TYR A 95 -12.13 6.66 -7.25
N GLN A 96 -13.01 5.66 -7.18
CA GLN A 96 -14.31 5.79 -6.55
C GLN A 96 -14.24 5.34 -5.10
N SER A 97 -15.04 6.02 -4.29
CA SER A 97 -15.13 5.85 -2.86
C SER A 97 -16.58 5.77 -2.45
N LEU A 98 -16.90 5.01 -1.41
CA LEU A 98 -18.25 5.00 -0.85
C LEU A 98 -18.54 6.33 -0.15
N GLU A 99 -19.68 6.94 -0.45
CA GLU A 99 -20.18 8.11 0.26
C GLU A 99 -20.94 7.63 1.50
N ALA A 100 -20.31 7.71 2.68
CA ALA A 100 -20.80 7.11 3.92
C ALA A 100 -22.25 7.52 4.25
N GLU A 101 -22.59 8.81 4.14
CA GLU A 101 -23.93 9.30 4.46
C GLU A 101 -25.02 8.74 3.53
N LYS A 102 -24.70 8.57 2.24
CA LYS A 102 -25.62 8.01 1.25
C LYS A 102 -25.80 6.51 1.46
N VAL A 103 -24.68 5.80 1.69
CA VAL A 103 -24.71 4.37 1.97
C VAL A 103 -25.52 4.10 3.24
N ASP A 104 -25.27 4.85 4.31
CA ASP A 104 -26.00 4.74 5.57
C ASP A 104 -27.49 5.04 5.41
N ALA A 105 -27.85 6.04 4.60
CA ALA A 105 -29.24 6.34 4.29
C ALA A 105 -29.93 5.21 3.51
N LEU A 106 -29.24 4.58 2.54
CA LEU A 106 -29.78 3.48 1.74
C LEU A 106 -29.96 2.18 2.54
N ILE A 107 -29.13 1.97 3.56
CA ILE A 107 -29.22 0.79 4.44
C ILE A 107 -29.99 1.06 5.74
N ALA A 108 -30.50 2.28 5.98
CA ALA A 108 -31.11 2.68 7.24
C ALA A 108 -32.29 1.77 7.66
N ASP A 109 -33.15 1.43 6.70
CA ASP A 109 -34.33 0.57 6.90
C ASP A 109 -34.04 -0.92 6.68
N GLN A 110 -32.79 -1.28 6.37
CA GLN A 110 -32.38 -2.66 6.11
C GLN A 110 -32.09 -3.43 7.39
N SER A 111 -32.08 -4.76 7.26
CA SER A 111 -31.83 -5.66 8.37
C SER A 111 -30.43 -5.47 8.97
N LYS A 112 -30.24 -5.90 10.21
CA LYS A 112 -28.94 -5.80 10.89
C LYS A 112 -27.86 -6.58 10.13
N GLU A 113 -28.23 -7.70 9.53
CA GLU A 113 -27.36 -8.55 8.74
C GLU A 113 -26.80 -7.79 7.51
N VAL A 114 -27.64 -7.00 6.83
CA VAL A 114 -27.20 -6.17 5.70
C VAL A 114 -26.22 -5.09 6.16
N LYS A 115 -26.52 -4.42 7.27
CA LYS A 115 -25.65 -3.38 7.85
C LYS A 115 -24.29 -3.94 8.26
N ASP A 116 -24.30 -5.10 8.93
CA ASP A 116 -23.09 -5.80 9.36
C ASP A 116 -22.27 -6.28 8.14
N ALA A 117 -22.92 -6.76 7.07
CA ALA A 117 -22.25 -7.15 5.83
C ALA A 117 -21.61 -5.96 5.09
N VAL A 118 -22.31 -4.83 5.00
CA VAL A 118 -21.79 -3.58 4.42
C VAL A 118 -20.58 -3.09 5.23
N ALA A 119 -20.68 -3.05 6.56
CA ALA A 119 -19.56 -2.66 7.43
C ALA A 119 -18.35 -3.60 7.26
N ALA A 120 -18.59 -4.92 7.21
CA ALA A 120 -17.53 -5.90 7.01
C ALA A 120 -16.80 -5.75 5.66
N SER A 121 -17.51 -5.33 4.61
CA SER A 121 -16.90 -5.04 3.30
C SER A 121 -15.86 -3.91 3.38
N GLN A 122 -16.11 -2.91 4.24
CA GLN A 122 -15.22 -1.78 4.47
C GLN A 122 -14.03 -2.20 5.34
N ASP A 123 -14.27 -2.88 6.46
CA ASP A 123 -13.22 -3.30 7.39
C ASP A 123 -12.24 -4.31 6.77
N GLY A 124 -12.75 -5.22 5.93
CA GLY A 124 -11.93 -6.21 5.24
C GLY A 124 -11.08 -5.64 4.09
N SER A 125 -11.44 -4.47 3.57
CA SER A 125 -10.76 -3.85 2.42
C SER A 125 -9.28 -3.54 2.70
N GLY A 126 -8.96 -3.20 3.95
CA GLY A 126 -7.60 -2.90 4.42
C GLY A 126 -6.63 -4.06 4.18
N GLN A 127 -7.00 -5.25 4.63
CA GLN A 127 -6.16 -6.45 4.47
C GLN A 127 -6.00 -6.86 3.01
N LYS A 128 -7.07 -6.71 2.20
CA LYS A 128 -7.05 -7.01 0.77
C LYS A 128 -6.16 -6.04 -0.01
N ALA A 129 -6.18 -4.75 0.35
CA ALA A 129 -5.26 -3.77 -0.20
C ALA A 129 -3.81 -4.11 0.17
N LEU A 130 -3.54 -4.47 1.43
CA LEU A 130 -2.21 -4.90 1.87
C LEU A 130 -1.73 -6.19 1.19
N ALA A 131 -2.63 -7.11 0.86
CA ALA A 131 -2.32 -8.31 0.10
C ALA A 131 -1.84 -7.96 -1.32
N ASN A 132 -2.52 -7.05 -2.02
CA ASN A 132 -2.06 -6.54 -3.31
C ASN A 132 -0.68 -5.88 -3.21
N MET A 133 -0.40 -5.20 -2.09
CA MET A 133 0.89 -4.55 -1.86
C MET A 133 2.04 -5.53 -1.58
N ALA A 134 1.77 -6.83 -1.40
CA ALA A 134 2.82 -7.84 -1.18
C ALA A 134 3.74 -8.03 -2.40
N ILE A 135 3.33 -7.56 -3.59
CA ILE A 135 4.17 -7.57 -4.79
C ILE A 135 5.43 -6.71 -4.62
N PHE A 136 5.36 -5.61 -3.87
CA PHE A 136 6.51 -4.72 -3.67
C PHE A 136 7.66 -5.41 -2.89
N PRO A 137 7.40 -6.04 -1.73
CA PRO A 137 8.36 -6.92 -1.07
C PRO A 137 8.93 -8.02 -1.99
N LEU A 138 8.11 -8.60 -2.87
CA LEU A 138 8.59 -9.63 -3.79
C LEU A 138 9.59 -9.05 -4.82
N ILE A 139 9.27 -7.89 -5.40
CA ILE A 139 10.18 -7.18 -6.32
C ILE A 139 11.47 -6.81 -5.60
N MET A 140 11.38 -6.28 -4.37
CA MET A 140 12.55 -5.98 -3.54
C MET A 140 13.42 -7.22 -3.29
N LEU A 141 12.81 -8.37 -2.99
CA LEU A 141 13.54 -9.62 -2.81
C LEU A 141 14.32 -9.98 -4.08
N ILE A 142 13.67 -9.92 -5.24
CA ILE A 142 14.30 -10.21 -6.53
C ILE A 142 15.47 -9.25 -6.77
N THR A 143 15.30 -7.96 -6.52
CA THR A 143 16.38 -6.96 -6.65
C THR A 143 17.56 -7.29 -5.73
N TYR A 144 17.32 -7.65 -4.47
CA TYR A 144 18.40 -8.03 -3.56
C TYR A 144 19.09 -9.33 -3.97
N VAL A 145 18.36 -10.32 -4.49
CA VAL A 145 18.95 -11.53 -5.06
C VAL A 145 19.86 -11.20 -6.25
N ILE A 146 19.42 -10.31 -7.15
CA ILE A 146 20.25 -9.83 -8.27
C ILE A 146 21.50 -9.11 -7.75
N MET A 147 21.35 -8.20 -6.78
CA MET A 147 22.48 -7.50 -6.17
C MET A 147 23.47 -8.47 -5.51
N TYR A 148 22.96 -9.49 -4.82
CA TYR A 148 23.79 -10.52 -4.20
C TYR A 148 24.66 -11.24 -5.25
N PHE A 149 24.07 -11.70 -6.35
CA PHE A 149 24.84 -12.34 -7.43
C PHE A 149 25.82 -11.38 -8.10
N TYR A 150 25.43 -10.11 -8.27
CA TYR A 150 26.30 -9.08 -8.82
C TYR A 150 27.54 -8.85 -7.95
N PHE A 151 27.38 -8.68 -6.63
CA PHE A 151 28.52 -8.50 -5.72
C PHE A 151 29.36 -9.77 -5.58
N LYS A 152 28.71 -10.94 -5.57
CA LYS A 152 29.42 -12.24 -5.60
C LYS A 152 30.32 -12.35 -6.84
N GLY A 153 29.84 -11.93 -8.01
CA GLY A 153 30.61 -11.90 -9.25
C GLY A 153 31.79 -10.91 -9.25
N LYS A 154 31.76 -9.88 -8.40
CA LYS A 154 32.83 -8.89 -8.23
C LYS A 154 33.86 -9.23 -7.15
N GLY A 155 33.84 -10.47 -6.65
CA GLY A 155 34.75 -10.92 -5.60
C GLY A 155 34.22 -10.74 -4.19
N GLY A 156 32.90 -10.57 -4.03
CA GLY A 156 32.21 -10.54 -2.75
C GLY A 156 32.31 -9.20 -2.01
N TYR A 157 31.76 -9.18 -0.80
CA TYR A 157 31.86 -8.05 0.11
C TYR A 157 33.28 -7.97 0.67
N LYS A 158 34.01 -6.92 0.29
CA LYS A 158 35.35 -6.64 0.81
C LYS A 158 35.29 -5.46 1.78
N PRO A 159 35.91 -5.56 2.97
CA PRO A 159 36.05 -4.41 3.85
C PRO A 159 36.73 -3.25 3.11
N LEU A 160 36.13 -2.06 3.20
CA LEU A 160 36.75 -0.82 2.72
C LEU A 160 37.54 -0.22 3.89
N GLU A 161 38.86 -0.12 3.74
CA GLU A 161 39.67 0.64 4.69
C GLU A 161 39.57 2.12 4.35
N LEU A 162 39.06 2.90 5.30
CA LEU A 162 39.02 4.35 5.18
C LEU A 162 40.36 4.90 5.69
N SER A 163 41.25 5.30 4.79
CA SER A 163 42.38 6.15 5.17
C SER A 163 41.85 7.51 5.63
N ALA A 164 42.46 8.06 6.68
CA ALA A 164 42.17 9.41 7.16
C ALA A 164 42.76 10.46 6.21
N GLU A 165 42.28 10.55 4.97
CA GLU A 165 42.55 11.68 4.09
C GLU A 165 41.29 12.56 4.02
N ALA A 166 41.45 13.72 4.65
CA ALA A 166 40.52 14.84 4.70
C ALA A 166 40.50 15.61 3.38
#